data_AF-A0A960XHN3-F1
#
_entry.id   AF-A0A960XHN3-F1
#
_cell.length_a   1.000
_cell.length_b   1.000
_cell.length_c   1.000
_cell.angle_alpha   90.00
_cell.angle_beta   90.00
_cell.angle_gamma   90.00
#
_symmetry.space_group_name_H-M   'P 1'
#
loop_
_entity.id
_entity.type
_entity.pdbx_description
1 polymer ?
#
loop_
_entity_poly.entity_id
_entity_poly.type
_entity_poly.pdbx_seq_one_letter_code
_entity_poly.pdbx_strand_id
1 'polypeptide(L)'
;MKTKFLGLILSCSVSCFVSGKSELLVEAESFADLGGWVLDQQVMDQMGSAYLLAHGLGRPVKDATTTVEFPKTGEYRIWVRTRDWVGQWKTPETTPGMKAEGYPGKFQLWIDGKALKATFGTEKADWHWQDGGTMHVRNKKVSLLLRDLTGFNGRCDAIYFSSDLKAIPSDDLAITQAMRNRLLGFSEAPSNGGDYDFIVVGGGVAGTCAAISAARHGVRVALIQNRPVLGGNNSSEVRVGLSGLIHQKPYPNLGNLVDEIGPIGHWNLWEANENPDTERSKHIFEVIEKHPEKKIHNGGPASNYEDQRKLDAARAEKNLSLFLNTHVYGAEMDGNRITAVTGLQLRTGERIRFTGRLFADCTGDGNLGALANADYRVGRESISETGEELAPEEADNLVMGTSVQWNSMEEAEASSFPDCPWAVPFTADTCIADVKGDWDWETGQDRDQIHDFEHIRDYA
;
A
#
# COMPACT_ATOMS: atom_id res chain seq x y z
N MET A 1 10.61 -68.18 -28.46
CA MET A 1 9.43 -68.46 -27.61
C MET A 1 9.33 -67.42 -26.52
N LYS A 2 8.75 -66.24 -26.80
CA LYS A 2 8.33 -65.24 -25.80
C LYS A 2 7.14 -64.46 -26.37
N THR A 3 6.01 -64.63 -25.71
CA THR A 3 4.67 -64.13 -26.01
C THR A 3 4.57 -62.63 -25.73
N LYS A 4 3.97 -61.85 -26.65
CA LYS A 4 3.59 -60.45 -26.40
C LYS A 4 2.21 -60.42 -25.74
N PHE A 5 2.13 -59.91 -24.51
CA PHE A 5 0.88 -59.56 -23.85
C PHE A 5 0.56 -58.10 -24.17
N LEU A 6 -0.58 -57.85 -24.82
CA LEU A 6 -1.13 -56.52 -25.03
C LEU A 6 -2.18 -56.28 -23.94
N GLY A 7 -1.85 -55.49 -22.92
CA GLY A 7 -2.78 -55.10 -21.86
C GLY A 7 -3.61 -53.90 -22.29
N LEU A 8 -4.91 -54.10 -22.46
CA LEU A 8 -5.89 -53.05 -22.70
C LEU A 8 -6.28 -52.43 -21.35
N ILE A 9 -5.83 -51.21 -21.05
CA ILE A 9 -6.29 -50.46 -19.87
C ILE A 9 -7.53 -49.67 -20.28
N LEU A 10 -8.68 -50.13 -19.80
CA LEU A 10 -9.97 -49.45 -19.93
C LEU A 10 -10.06 -48.38 -18.82
N SER A 11 -9.82 -47.12 -19.15
CA SER A 11 -10.03 -46.01 -18.20
C SER A 11 -11.53 -45.65 -18.16
N CYS A 12 -12.26 -46.21 -17.20
CA CYS A 12 -13.59 -45.72 -16.84
C CYS A 12 -13.46 -44.38 -16.11
N SER A 13 -13.55 -43.27 -16.86
CA SER A 13 -13.76 -41.94 -16.28
C SER A 13 -15.22 -41.83 -15.83
N VAL A 14 -15.45 -41.97 -14.52
CA VAL A 14 -16.71 -41.59 -13.89
C VAL A 14 -16.76 -40.06 -13.87
N SER A 15 -17.40 -39.47 -14.88
CA SER A 15 -17.74 -38.04 -14.89
C SER A 15 -18.93 -37.80 -13.98
N CYS A 16 -18.68 -37.63 -12.68
CA CYS A 16 -19.65 -37.00 -11.79
C CYS A 16 -19.78 -35.53 -12.16
N PHE A 17 -20.79 -35.19 -12.97
CA PHE A 17 -21.23 -33.80 -13.11
C PHE A 17 -21.90 -33.38 -11.79
N VAL A 18 -21.11 -32.81 -10.88
CA VAL A 18 -21.68 -32.05 -9.77
C VAL A 18 -22.25 -30.77 -10.39
N SER A 19 -23.58 -30.65 -10.36
CA SER A 19 -24.29 -29.39 -10.63
C SER A 19 -23.97 -28.40 -9.51
N GLY A 20 -22.77 -27.83 -9.55
CA GLY A 20 -22.28 -26.84 -8.59
C GLY A 20 -22.69 -25.42 -8.98
N LYS A 21 -22.96 -24.59 -7.97
CA LYS A 21 -22.97 -23.13 -8.14
C LYS A 21 -21.62 -22.70 -8.71
N SER A 22 -21.63 -21.80 -9.69
CA SER A 22 -20.40 -21.26 -10.26
C SER A 22 -20.18 -19.85 -9.74
N GLU A 23 -19.00 -19.62 -9.22
CA GLU A 23 -18.61 -18.40 -8.54
C GLU A 23 -17.29 -17.91 -9.13
N LEU A 24 -17.10 -16.60 -9.20
CA LEU A 24 -15.83 -15.97 -9.56
C LEU A 24 -15.63 -14.78 -8.63
N LEU A 25 -14.47 -14.71 -8.00
CA LEU A 25 -14.02 -13.54 -7.24
C LEU A 25 -12.85 -12.91 -7.98
N VAL A 26 -12.88 -11.60 -8.11
CA VAL A 26 -11.82 -10.80 -8.72
C VAL A 26 -11.39 -9.75 -7.71
N GLU A 27 -10.20 -9.91 -7.15
CA GLU A 27 -9.59 -8.88 -6.30
C GLU A 27 -9.15 -7.70 -7.16
N ALA A 28 -9.47 -6.47 -6.77
CA ALA A 28 -9.19 -5.30 -7.60
C ALA A 28 -7.68 -5.09 -7.79
N GLU A 29 -6.88 -5.39 -6.78
CA GLU A 29 -5.41 -5.34 -6.82
C GLU A 29 -4.77 -6.34 -7.80
N SER A 30 -5.53 -7.36 -8.23
CA SER A 30 -5.13 -8.31 -9.27
C SER A 30 -5.33 -7.79 -10.70
N PHE A 31 -5.85 -6.56 -10.87
CA PHE A 31 -6.01 -5.97 -12.20
C PHE A 31 -4.66 -5.85 -12.93
N ALA A 32 -4.69 -6.14 -14.23
CA ALA A 32 -3.48 -6.23 -15.05
C ALA A 32 -2.91 -4.84 -15.38
N ASP A 33 -3.78 -3.88 -15.71
CA ASP A 33 -3.44 -2.46 -15.85
C ASP A 33 -4.26 -1.67 -14.82
N LEU A 34 -3.59 -1.00 -13.89
CA LEU A 34 -4.27 -0.19 -12.88
C LEU A 34 -4.72 1.18 -13.43
N GLY A 35 -4.29 1.54 -14.65
CA GLY A 35 -4.58 2.84 -15.22
C GLY A 35 -3.98 3.96 -14.37
N GLY A 36 -4.84 4.82 -13.84
CA GLY A 36 -4.47 5.83 -12.83
C GLY A 36 -4.97 5.51 -11.43
N TRP A 37 -5.53 4.32 -11.21
CA TRP A 37 -5.83 3.82 -9.87
C TRP A 37 -4.53 3.40 -9.19
N VAL A 38 -4.45 3.64 -7.89
CA VAL A 38 -3.31 3.23 -7.05
C VAL A 38 -3.72 2.11 -6.12
N LEU A 39 -2.76 1.24 -5.80
CA LEU A 39 -2.94 0.19 -4.80
C LEU A 39 -2.80 0.79 -3.40
N ASP A 40 -3.85 0.70 -2.60
CA ASP A 40 -3.83 1.10 -1.19
C ASP A 40 -3.79 -0.14 -0.30
N GLN A 41 -2.90 -0.12 0.69
CA GLN A 41 -2.65 -1.22 1.62
C GLN A 41 -2.64 -0.77 3.08
N GLN A 42 -2.92 0.51 3.37
CA GLN A 42 -2.65 1.08 4.69
C GLN A 42 -3.59 0.53 5.79
N VAL A 43 -4.76 0.01 5.39
CA VAL A 43 -5.74 -0.60 6.30
C VAL A 43 -6.03 -2.06 5.98
N MET A 44 -5.13 -2.72 5.25
CA MET A 44 -5.35 -4.10 4.81
C MET A 44 -5.50 -5.09 5.97
N ASP A 45 -4.86 -4.83 7.12
CA ASP A 45 -4.98 -5.68 8.30
C ASP A 45 -6.38 -5.61 8.93
N GLN A 46 -7.10 -4.51 8.73
CA GLN A 46 -8.49 -4.34 9.13
C GLN A 46 -9.47 -4.84 8.07
N MET A 47 -9.13 -4.67 6.79
CA MET A 47 -10.01 -5.02 5.66
C MET A 47 -9.88 -6.46 5.16
N GLY A 48 -8.78 -7.13 5.49
CA GLY A 48 -8.39 -8.44 4.95
C GLY A 48 -7.81 -8.41 3.53
N SER A 49 -7.60 -7.23 2.94
CA SER A 49 -7.08 -7.06 1.57
C SER A 49 -6.58 -5.64 1.32
N ALA A 50 -5.74 -5.52 0.30
CA ALA A 50 -5.49 -4.24 -0.36
C ALA A 50 -6.69 -3.90 -1.27
N TYR A 51 -6.75 -2.67 -1.77
CA TYR A 51 -7.81 -2.23 -2.68
C TYR A 51 -7.30 -1.20 -3.67
N LEU A 52 -8.06 -0.93 -4.72
CA LEU A 52 -7.76 0.16 -5.65
C LEU A 52 -8.44 1.46 -5.22
N LEU A 53 -7.65 2.54 -5.25
CA LEU A 53 -8.06 3.91 -4.95
C LEU A 53 -7.89 4.81 -6.20
N ALA A 54 -8.94 5.52 -6.59
CA ALA A 54 -8.92 6.49 -7.68
C ALA A 54 -8.78 7.92 -7.14
N HIS A 55 -7.55 8.44 -7.09
CA HIS A 55 -7.28 9.82 -6.66
C HIS A 55 -6.72 10.64 -7.82
N GLY A 56 -7.54 11.54 -8.37
CA GLY A 56 -7.18 12.35 -9.55
C GLY A 56 -7.38 13.86 -9.34
N LEU A 57 -7.50 14.31 -8.08
CA LEU A 57 -7.69 15.71 -7.72
C LEU A 57 -8.86 16.37 -8.48
N GLY A 58 -10.01 15.67 -8.52
CA GLY A 58 -11.21 16.14 -9.21
C GLY A 58 -11.24 15.93 -10.72
N ARG A 59 -10.23 15.23 -11.26
CA ARG A 59 -10.23 14.73 -12.64
C ARG A 59 -10.30 13.21 -12.60
N PRO A 60 -11.25 12.57 -13.30
CA PRO A 60 -11.31 11.12 -13.36
C PRO A 60 -9.98 10.52 -13.80
N VAL A 61 -9.48 9.54 -13.04
CA VAL A 61 -8.23 8.85 -13.38
C VAL A 61 -8.42 7.90 -14.57
N LYS A 62 -7.32 7.51 -15.23
CA LYS A 62 -7.36 6.51 -16.30
C LYS A 62 -7.95 5.19 -15.77
N ASP A 63 -8.84 4.59 -16.55
CA ASP A 63 -9.51 3.33 -16.22
C ASP A 63 -8.53 2.21 -15.85
N ALA A 64 -8.84 1.44 -14.80
CA ALA A 64 -8.18 0.17 -14.50
C ALA A 64 -8.84 -0.95 -15.30
N THR A 65 -8.06 -1.87 -15.87
CA THR A 65 -8.58 -2.95 -16.73
C THR A 65 -7.95 -4.31 -16.43
N THR A 66 -8.76 -5.34 -16.63
CA THR A 66 -8.29 -6.73 -16.59
C THR A 66 -9.15 -7.63 -17.47
N THR A 67 -8.73 -8.88 -17.65
CA THR A 67 -9.52 -9.90 -18.34
C THR A 67 -9.58 -11.13 -17.46
N VAL A 68 -10.79 -11.65 -17.25
CA VAL A 68 -11.05 -12.78 -16.37
C VAL A 68 -11.66 -13.94 -17.14
N GLU A 69 -11.53 -15.15 -16.60
CA GLU A 69 -12.19 -16.34 -17.14
C GLU A 69 -13.28 -16.83 -16.18
N PHE A 70 -14.54 -16.74 -16.62
CA PHE A 70 -15.70 -17.26 -15.91
C PHE A 70 -15.73 -18.79 -15.97
N PRO A 71 -16.11 -19.49 -14.88
CA PRO A 71 -16.19 -20.96 -14.89
C PRO A 71 -17.16 -21.53 -15.93
N LYS A 72 -18.27 -20.83 -16.21
CA LYS A 72 -19.27 -21.19 -17.22
C LYS A 72 -19.94 -19.94 -17.81
N THR A 73 -20.62 -20.11 -18.93
CA THR A 73 -21.54 -19.10 -19.48
C THR A 73 -22.88 -19.15 -18.76
N GLY A 74 -23.69 -18.08 -18.87
CA GLY A 74 -25.02 -17.99 -18.28
C GLY A 74 -25.25 -16.71 -17.48
N GLU A 75 -26.33 -16.67 -16.71
CA GLU A 75 -26.68 -15.55 -15.84
C GLU A 75 -25.84 -15.54 -14.56
N TYR A 76 -25.38 -14.36 -14.17
CA TYR A 76 -24.64 -14.11 -12.94
C TYR A 76 -25.19 -12.88 -12.22
N ARG A 77 -25.27 -12.97 -10.90
CA ARG A 77 -25.42 -11.85 -9.98
C ARG A 77 -24.05 -11.24 -9.72
N ILE A 78 -23.99 -9.91 -9.65
CA ILE A 78 -22.74 -9.16 -9.49
C ILE A 78 -22.80 -8.39 -8.16
N TRP A 79 -21.70 -8.42 -7.43
CA TRP A 79 -21.49 -7.63 -6.21
C TRP A 79 -20.12 -6.97 -6.27
N VAL A 80 -20.01 -5.73 -5.80
CA VAL A 80 -18.74 -5.01 -5.69
C VAL A 80 -18.53 -4.59 -4.25
N ARG A 81 -17.40 -4.97 -3.65
CA ARG A 81 -17.03 -4.54 -2.30
C ARG A 81 -16.43 -3.13 -2.37
N THR A 82 -17.07 -2.19 -1.69
CA THR A 82 -16.75 -0.76 -1.78
C THR A 82 -17.29 -0.03 -0.53
N ARG A 83 -17.02 1.28 -0.44
CA ARG A 83 -17.59 2.17 0.54
C ARG A 83 -17.75 3.58 0.00
N ASP A 84 -18.67 4.33 0.58
CA ASP A 84 -18.73 5.78 0.45
C ASP A 84 -17.81 6.42 1.49
N TRP A 85 -16.63 6.87 1.06
CA TRP A 85 -15.58 7.31 1.99
C TRP A 85 -15.95 8.57 2.80
N VAL A 86 -16.82 9.43 2.27
CA VAL A 86 -17.35 10.58 3.02
C VAL A 86 -18.55 10.22 3.90
N GLY A 87 -19.04 8.99 3.84
CA GLY A 87 -20.24 8.56 4.54
C GLY A 87 -20.17 8.77 6.05
N GLN A 88 -18.97 8.73 6.63
CA GLN A 88 -18.72 8.99 8.05
C GLN A 88 -19.06 10.43 8.50
N TRP A 89 -19.12 11.39 7.57
CA TRP A 89 -19.51 12.78 7.85
C TRP A 89 -20.94 13.11 7.39
N LYS A 90 -21.76 12.09 7.07
CA LYS A 90 -23.17 12.28 6.68
C LYS A 90 -24.14 12.08 7.83
N THR A 91 -23.64 11.85 9.03
CA THR A 91 -24.46 11.46 10.18
C THR A 91 -25.17 12.67 10.81
N PRO A 92 -26.26 12.47 11.58
CA PRO A 92 -26.90 13.54 12.34
C PRO A 92 -25.98 14.21 13.37
N GLU A 93 -24.96 13.51 13.85
CA GLU A 93 -24.01 13.97 14.86
C GLU A 93 -22.89 14.83 14.27
N THR A 94 -22.69 14.78 12.95
CA THR A 94 -21.69 15.60 12.27
C THR A 94 -22.08 17.09 12.37
N THR A 95 -21.13 17.92 12.80
CA THR A 95 -21.36 19.38 12.91
C THR A 95 -21.80 19.95 11.56
N PRO A 96 -22.79 20.87 11.50
CA PRO A 96 -23.35 21.34 10.24
C PRO A 96 -22.32 21.84 9.21
N GLY A 97 -21.25 22.51 9.65
CA GLY A 97 -20.18 23.01 8.76
C GLY A 97 -19.21 21.94 8.23
N MET A 98 -19.31 20.70 8.73
CA MET A 98 -18.50 19.55 8.32
C MET A 98 -19.33 18.45 7.65
N LYS A 99 -20.63 18.68 7.47
CA LYS A 99 -21.53 17.65 6.96
C LYS A 99 -21.30 17.46 5.46
N ALA A 100 -20.89 16.26 5.08
CA ALA A 100 -20.59 15.95 3.69
C ALA A 100 -21.86 15.71 2.85
N GLU A 101 -21.81 16.06 1.58
CA GLU A 101 -22.88 15.81 0.61
C GLU A 101 -22.38 15.07 -0.65
N GLY A 102 -23.29 14.35 -1.32
CA GLY A 102 -22.97 13.65 -2.57
C GLY A 102 -22.03 12.45 -2.39
N TYR A 103 -21.51 11.90 -3.49
CA TYR A 103 -20.68 10.68 -3.48
C TYR A 103 -19.41 10.94 -4.30
N PRO A 104 -18.40 11.62 -3.71
CA PRO A 104 -17.19 11.99 -4.41
C PRO A 104 -16.38 10.77 -4.87
N GLY A 105 -16.46 9.63 -4.19
CA GLY A 105 -15.76 8.41 -4.59
C GLY A 105 -16.50 7.52 -5.58
N LYS A 106 -17.50 8.03 -6.31
CA LYS A 106 -18.34 7.17 -7.15
C LYS A 106 -17.63 6.69 -8.42
N PHE A 107 -17.85 5.43 -8.79
CA PHE A 107 -17.26 4.81 -9.98
C PHE A 107 -18.23 3.83 -10.66
N GLN A 108 -17.85 3.32 -11.83
CA GLN A 108 -18.61 2.33 -12.59
C GLN A 108 -17.79 1.10 -12.94
N LEU A 109 -18.41 -0.07 -12.82
CA LEU A 109 -17.89 -1.32 -13.39
C LEU A 109 -18.42 -1.49 -14.82
N TRP A 110 -17.51 -1.77 -15.74
CA TRP A 110 -17.78 -2.07 -17.14
C TRP A 110 -17.41 -3.52 -17.43
N ILE A 111 -18.28 -4.21 -18.15
CA ILE A 111 -18.13 -5.64 -18.48
C ILE A 111 -18.35 -5.82 -19.99
N ASP A 112 -17.36 -6.38 -20.68
CA ASP A 112 -17.35 -6.52 -22.15
C ASP A 112 -17.73 -5.21 -22.88
N GLY A 113 -17.14 -4.10 -22.42
CA GLY A 113 -17.34 -2.77 -23.00
C GLY A 113 -18.70 -2.13 -22.70
N LYS A 114 -19.48 -2.67 -21.77
CA LYS A 114 -20.76 -2.09 -21.32
C LYS A 114 -20.74 -1.72 -19.85
N ALA A 115 -21.09 -0.48 -19.53
CA ALA A 115 -21.29 -0.05 -18.15
C ALA A 115 -22.47 -0.83 -17.51
N LEU A 116 -22.29 -1.23 -16.25
CA LEU A 116 -23.43 -1.62 -15.42
C LEU A 116 -24.31 -0.39 -15.14
N LYS A 117 -25.59 -0.64 -14.86
CA LYS A 117 -26.52 0.43 -14.45
C LYS A 117 -26.20 0.97 -13.05
N ALA A 118 -25.66 0.12 -12.18
CA ALA A 118 -25.27 0.50 -10.84
C ALA A 118 -24.08 1.48 -10.89
N THR A 119 -24.09 2.44 -9.97
CA THR A 119 -22.93 3.28 -9.65
C THR A 119 -22.45 2.88 -8.27
N PHE A 120 -21.15 2.65 -8.12
CA PHE A 120 -20.56 2.11 -6.90
C PHE A 120 -19.93 3.19 -6.03
N GLY A 121 -19.75 2.91 -4.74
CA GLY A 121 -19.21 3.87 -3.77
C GLY A 121 -20.25 4.89 -3.30
N THR A 122 -21.54 4.48 -3.27
CA THR A 122 -22.67 5.41 -3.07
C THR A 122 -23.67 4.97 -2.00
N GLU A 123 -23.32 3.99 -1.18
CA GLU A 123 -24.26 3.37 -0.23
C GLU A 123 -23.83 3.61 1.22
N LYS A 124 -23.08 2.68 1.83
CA LYS A 124 -22.69 2.78 3.25
C LYS A 124 -21.32 3.43 3.45
N ALA A 125 -21.15 4.03 4.63
CA ALA A 125 -19.86 4.50 5.11
C ALA A 125 -18.88 3.36 5.29
N ASP A 126 -19.30 2.21 5.85
CA ASP A 126 -18.44 1.04 6.05
C ASP A 126 -18.25 0.23 4.76
N TRP A 127 -17.18 -0.56 4.70
CA TRP A 127 -16.96 -1.53 3.63
C TRP A 127 -18.09 -2.56 3.58
N HIS A 128 -18.70 -2.70 2.41
CA HIS A 128 -19.80 -3.64 2.19
C HIS A 128 -19.89 -4.05 0.72
N TRP A 129 -20.64 -5.12 0.47
CA TRP A 129 -20.97 -5.55 -0.89
C TRP A 129 -22.18 -4.78 -1.44
N GLN A 130 -21.94 -3.97 -2.47
CA GLN A 130 -22.96 -3.23 -3.20
C GLN A 130 -23.48 -4.04 -4.41
N ASP A 131 -24.80 -4.04 -4.62
CA ASP A 131 -25.46 -4.81 -5.69
C ASP A 131 -25.19 -4.20 -7.07
N GLY A 132 -24.54 -4.98 -7.95
CA GLY A 132 -24.26 -4.60 -9.34
C GLY A 132 -25.37 -5.01 -10.34
N GLY A 133 -26.42 -5.69 -9.88
CA GLY A 133 -27.46 -6.27 -10.70
C GLY A 133 -27.10 -7.65 -11.23
N THR A 134 -27.64 -8.00 -12.40
CA THR A 134 -27.33 -9.26 -13.09
C THR A 134 -26.80 -9.03 -14.49
N MET A 135 -26.04 -10.00 -14.99
CA MET A 135 -25.55 -10.01 -16.37
C MET A 135 -25.60 -11.42 -16.97
N HIS A 136 -25.65 -11.46 -18.29
CA HIS A 136 -25.50 -12.69 -19.05
C HIS A 136 -24.08 -12.81 -19.62
N VAL A 137 -23.30 -13.76 -19.12
CA VAL A 137 -21.96 -14.10 -19.62
C VAL A 137 -22.10 -14.98 -20.86
N ARG A 138 -21.73 -14.44 -22.03
CA ARG A 138 -21.83 -15.14 -23.33
C ARG A 138 -20.56 -15.89 -23.70
N ASN A 139 -19.40 -15.37 -23.28
CA ASN A 139 -18.08 -15.96 -23.48
C ASN A 139 -17.43 -16.13 -22.12
N LYS A 140 -16.65 -17.19 -21.92
CA LYS A 140 -15.95 -17.40 -20.64
C LYS A 140 -14.91 -16.31 -20.38
N LYS A 141 -14.22 -15.84 -21.43
CA LYS A 141 -13.23 -14.76 -21.32
C LYS A 141 -13.95 -13.42 -21.44
N VAL A 142 -13.88 -12.61 -20.39
CA VAL A 142 -14.63 -11.36 -20.23
C VAL A 142 -13.69 -10.23 -19.83
N SER A 143 -13.82 -9.07 -20.45
CA SER A 143 -13.08 -7.88 -20.03
C SER A 143 -13.81 -7.15 -18.91
N LEU A 144 -13.05 -6.75 -17.89
CA LEU A 144 -13.52 -5.93 -16.78
C LEU A 144 -12.77 -4.60 -16.78
N LEU A 145 -13.49 -3.53 -16.46
CA LEU A 145 -12.94 -2.18 -16.38
C LEU A 145 -13.58 -1.41 -15.22
N LEU A 146 -12.75 -0.74 -14.42
CA LEU A 146 -13.18 0.20 -13.40
C LEU A 146 -12.99 1.63 -13.91
N ARG A 147 -14.09 2.37 -14.00
CA ARG A 147 -14.11 3.75 -14.45
C ARG A 147 -14.41 4.67 -13.29
N ASP A 148 -13.42 5.47 -12.93
CA ASP A 148 -13.61 6.62 -12.04
C ASP A 148 -14.52 7.65 -12.73
N LEU A 149 -15.43 8.27 -11.97
CA LEU A 149 -16.38 9.24 -12.49
C LEU A 149 -16.14 10.66 -11.96
N THR A 150 -15.23 10.83 -11.02
CA THR A 150 -15.11 12.07 -10.24
C THR A 150 -13.68 12.50 -9.99
N GLY A 151 -12.73 11.58 -9.82
CA GLY A 151 -11.36 11.93 -9.44
C GLY A 151 -11.15 12.13 -7.93
N PHE A 152 -12.09 11.70 -7.08
CA PHE A 152 -12.03 11.92 -5.62
C PHE A 152 -12.19 10.62 -4.81
N ASN A 153 -11.11 9.84 -4.74
CA ASN A 153 -10.95 8.68 -3.86
C ASN A 153 -12.00 7.57 -4.07
N GLY A 154 -12.30 7.21 -5.33
CA GLY A 154 -13.13 6.03 -5.59
C GLY A 154 -12.46 4.75 -5.11
N ARG A 155 -13.21 3.84 -4.46
CA ARG A 155 -12.65 2.65 -3.79
C ARG A 155 -13.26 1.35 -4.31
N CYS A 156 -12.43 0.46 -4.82
CA CYS A 156 -12.88 -0.88 -5.21
C CYS A 156 -11.94 -1.93 -4.59
N ASP A 157 -12.51 -2.79 -3.75
CA ASP A 157 -11.79 -3.89 -3.11
C ASP A 157 -11.90 -5.17 -3.95
N ALA A 158 -13.12 -5.65 -4.21
CA ALA A 158 -13.32 -6.89 -4.94
C ALA A 158 -14.63 -6.90 -5.75
N ILE A 159 -14.69 -7.77 -6.76
CA ILE A 159 -15.87 -8.02 -7.58
C ILE A 159 -16.22 -9.50 -7.47
N TYR A 160 -17.43 -9.80 -6.99
CA TYR A 160 -17.94 -11.15 -6.83
C TYR A 160 -19.08 -11.43 -7.81
N PHE A 161 -18.95 -12.54 -8.52
CA PHE A 161 -19.94 -13.05 -9.47
C PHE A 161 -20.47 -14.40 -9.00
N SER A 162 -21.80 -14.56 -8.97
CA SER A 162 -22.43 -15.84 -8.60
C SER A 162 -23.52 -16.24 -9.58
N SER A 163 -23.51 -17.50 -10.03
CA SER A 163 -24.62 -18.05 -10.82
C SER A 163 -25.87 -18.34 -9.97
N ASP A 164 -25.77 -18.26 -8.64
CA ASP A 164 -26.93 -18.25 -7.76
C ASP A 164 -27.44 -16.81 -7.61
N LEU A 165 -28.52 -16.49 -8.32
CA LEU A 165 -29.06 -15.12 -8.36
C LEU A 165 -29.60 -14.62 -7.01
N LYS A 166 -29.75 -15.52 -6.03
CA LYS A 166 -30.15 -15.18 -4.65
C LYS A 166 -28.96 -15.05 -3.71
N ALA A 167 -27.73 -15.33 -4.16
CA ALA A 167 -26.55 -15.22 -3.32
C ALA A 167 -26.30 -13.76 -2.95
N ILE A 168 -26.06 -13.53 -1.66
CA ILE A 168 -25.63 -12.26 -1.09
C ILE A 168 -24.35 -12.57 -0.30
N PRO A 169 -23.18 -12.03 -0.71
CA PRO A 169 -21.95 -12.19 0.07
C PRO A 169 -22.10 -11.50 1.43
N SER A 170 -21.40 -12.01 2.44
CA SER A 170 -21.42 -11.44 3.79
C SER A 170 -20.47 -10.25 3.89
N ASP A 171 -20.86 -9.22 4.64
CA ASP A 171 -19.97 -8.12 5.03
C ASP A 171 -19.04 -8.52 6.22
N ASP A 172 -19.28 -9.68 6.86
CA ASP A 172 -18.42 -10.20 7.93
C ASP A 172 -17.02 -10.54 7.39
N LEU A 173 -15.98 -10.02 8.05
CA LEU A 173 -14.61 -10.15 7.58
C LEU A 173 -14.11 -11.60 7.58
N ALA A 174 -14.42 -12.38 8.61
CA ALA A 174 -13.97 -13.77 8.70
C ALA A 174 -14.64 -14.64 7.62
N ILE A 175 -15.94 -14.42 7.38
CA ILE A 175 -16.68 -15.10 6.31
C ILE A 175 -16.15 -14.66 4.93
N THR A 176 -15.87 -13.38 4.74
CA THR A 176 -15.30 -12.84 3.50
C THR A 176 -13.91 -13.44 3.24
N GLN A 177 -13.05 -13.52 4.25
CA GLN A 177 -11.72 -14.11 4.11
C GLN A 177 -11.78 -15.61 3.80
N ALA A 178 -12.70 -16.34 4.42
CA ALA A 178 -12.94 -17.75 4.08
C ALA A 178 -13.42 -17.92 2.63
N MET A 179 -14.28 -17.01 2.14
CA MET A 179 -14.71 -16.98 0.75
C MET A 179 -13.54 -16.71 -0.20
N ARG A 180 -12.68 -15.74 0.10
CA ARG A 180 -11.46 -15.41 -0.65
C ARG A 180 -10.55 -16.62 -0.80
N ASN A 181 -10.19 -17.22 0.34
CA ASN A 181 -9.32 -18.39 0.37
C ASN A 181 -9.86 -19.53 -0.49
N ARG A 182 -11.16 -19.82 -0.39
CA ARG A 182 -11.82 -20.86 -1.18
C ARG A 182 -11.82 -20.56 -2.68
N LEU A 183 -12.18 -19.34 -3.09
CA LEU A 183 -12.40 -19.00 -4.49
C LEU A 183 -11.11 -18.70 -5.26
N LEU A 184 -10.09 -18.17 -4.58
CA LEU A 184 -8.78 -17.89 -5.16
C LEU A 184 -7.82 -19.08 -5.08
N GLY A 185 -8.26 -20.19 -4.45
CA GLY A 185 -7.47 -21.40 -4.34
C GLY A 185 -6.25 -21.25 -3.43
N PHE A 186 -6.29 -20.30 -2.49
CA PHE A 186 -5.21 -20.15 -1.53
C PHE A 186 -5.21 -21.33 -0.58
N SER A 187 -4.09 -22.05 -0.56
CA SER A 187 -3.82 -23.08 0.44
C SER A 187 -3.97 -22.51 1.85
N GLU A 188 -4.45 -23.32 2.79
CA GLU A 188 -4.38 -22.95 4.20
C GLU A 188 -2.93 -22.74 4.65
N ALA A 189 -2.01 -23.56 4.13
CA ALA A 189 -0.58 -23.44 4.38
C ALA A 189 0.09 -22.46 3.40
N PRO A 190 0.92 -21.51 3.88
CA PRO A 190 1.70 -20.61 3.03
C PRO A 190 2.75 -21.37 2.21
N SER A 191 3.11 -20.82 1.05
CA SER A 191 4.22 -21.31 0.23
C SER A 191 5.57 -21.07 0.94
N ASN A 192 6.60 -21.84 0.56
CA ASN A 192 7.92 -21.68 1.17
C ASN A 192 8.69 -20.54 0.50
N GLY A 193 8.93 -19.46 1.26
CA GLY A 193 9.74 -18.31 0.86
C GLY A 193 11.24 -18.51 1.05
N GLY A 194 11.66 -19.60 1.71
CA GLY A 194 13.05 -19.99 1.90
C GLY A 194 13.59 -19.77 3.32
N ASP A 195 14.78 -20.34 3.57
CA ASP A 195 15.53 -20.24 4.81
C ASP A 195 16.66 -19.20 4.72
N TYR A 196 16.71 -18.32 5.71
CA TYR A 196 17.65 -17.20 5.78
C TYR A 196 18.38 -17.14 7.12
N ASP A 197 19.56 -16.51 7.12
CA ASP A 197 20.26 -16.21 8.36
C ASP A 197 19.68 -14.95 9.01
N PHE A 198 19.28 -13.98 8.18
CA PHE A 198 18.73 -12.70 8.62
C PHE A 198 17.54 -12.28 7.75
N ILE A 199 16.43 -11.92 8.38
CA ILE A 199 15.23 -11.40 7.71
C ILE A 199 15.05 -9.94 8.12
N VAL A 200 14.98 -9.04 7.14
CA VAL A 200 14.70 -7.63 7.33
C VAL A 200 13.29 -7.35 6.80
N VAL A 201 12.41 -6.87 7.67
CA VAL A 201 11.03 -6.51 7.31
C VAL A 201 10.94 -4.99 7.26
N GLY A 202 10.71 -4.44 6.07
CA GLY A 202 10.70 -3.01 5.80
C GLY A 202 11.90 -2.54 4.98
N GLY A 203 11.63 -2.05 3.78
CA GLY A 203 12.59 -1.56 2.79
C GLY A 203 12.90 -0.07 2.89
N GLY A 204 12.76 0.53 4.07
CA GLY A 204 13.21 1.90 4.35
C GLY A 204 14.72 2.07 4.17
N VAL A 205 15.24 3.29 4.35
CA VAL A 205 16.69 3.53 4.31
C VAL A 205 17.42 2.65 5.34
N ALA A 206 16.90 2.55 6.57
CA ALA A 206 17.47 1.71 7.62
C ALA A 206 17.49 0.22 7.22
N GLY A 207 16.34 -0.33 6.81
CA GLY A 207 16.25 -1.75 6.43
C GLY A 207 17.05 -2.10 5.18
N THR A 208 17.06 -1.23 4.17
CA THR A 208 17.89 -1.41 2.97
C THR A 208 19.37 -1.41 3.31
N CYS A 209 19.83 -0.47 4.15
CA CYS A 209 21.21 -0.44 4.64
C CYS A 209 21.57 -1.70 5.46
N ALA A 210 20.68 -2.13 6.37
CA ALA A 210 20.90 -3.33 7.18
C ALA A 210 21.03 -4.59 6.29
N ALA A 211 20.14 -4.74 5.31
CA ALA A 211 20.14 -5.88 4.41
C ALA A 211 21.38 -5.93 3.51
N ILE A 212 21.74 -4.81 2.87
CA ILE A 212 22.93 -4.74 2.00
C ILE A 212 24.20 -4.97 2.81
N SER A 213 24.33 -4.32 3.97
CA SER A 213 25.49 -4.49 4.85
C SER A 213 25.66 -5.96 5.27
N ALA A 214 24.58 -6.59 5.75
CA ALA A 214 24.62 -8.00 6.14
C ALA A 214 24.98 -8.92 4.96
N ALA A 215 24.40 -8.70 3.79
CA ALA A 215 24.68 -9.49 2.58
C ALA A 215 26.16 -9.40 2.14
N ARG A 216 26.75 -8.19 2.21
CA ARG A 216 28.19 -7.96 1.95
C ARG A 216 29.10 -8.65 2.95
N HIS A 217 28.62 -8.86 4.17
CA HIS A 217 29.30 -9.65 5.20
C HIS A 217 29.08 -11.17 5.07
N GLY A 218 28.42 -11.63 4.00
CA GLY A 218 28.24 -13.06 3.72
C GLY A 218 26.99 -13.67 4.34
N VAL A 219 26.13 -12.87 4.96
CA VAL A 219 24.86 -13.32 5.56
C VAL A 219 23.84 -13.57 4.45
N ARG A 220 23.08 -14.66 4.51
CA ARG A 220 21.92 -14.86 3.64
C ARG A 220 20.74 -14.05 4.14
N VAL A 221 20.33 -13.05 3.36
CA VAL A 221 19.32 -12.07 3.76
C VAL A 221 18.04 -12.21 2.93
N ALA A 222 16.89 -12.15 3.59
CA ALA A 222 15.64 -11.77 2.93
C ALA A 222 15.31 -10.32 3.30
N LEU A 223 15.16 -9.45 2.30
CA LEU A 223 14.59 -8.12 2.48
C LEU A 223 13.15 -8.14 1.98
N ILE A 224 12.20 -8.00 2.90
CA ILE A 224 10.76 -8.08 2.63
C ILE A 224 10.18 -6.68 2.75
N GLN A 225 9.65 -6.16 1.65
CA GLN A 225 9.10 -4.81 1.55
C GLN A 225 7.68 -4.87 1.00
N ASN A 226 6.75 -4.21 1.68
CA ASN A 226 5.32 -4.24 1.34
C ASN A 226 4.96 -3.36 0.13
N ARG A 227 5.91 -2.60 -0.43
CA ARG A 227 5.72 -1.69 -1.58
C ARG A 227 6.59 -2.07 -2.77
N PRO A 228 6.34 -1.52 -3.98
CA PRO A 228 7.13 -1.84 -5.17
C PRO A 228 8.50 -1.16 -5.21
N VAL A 229 8.80 -0.22 -4.30
CA VAL A 229 10.08 0.50 -4.23
C VAL A 229 10.70 0.44 -2.83
N LEU A 230 12.01 0.70 -2.78
CA LEU A 230 12.79 0.86 -1.55
C LEU A 230 12.94 2.35 -1.20
N GLY A 231 13.30 2.64 0.04
CA GLY A 231 13.53 4.00 0.56
C GLY A 231 12.56 4.42 1.65
N GLY A 232 11.43 3.72 1.80
CA GLY A 232 10.40 4.08 2.78
C GLY A 232 9.89 5.50 2.51
N ASN A 233 9.96 6.38 3.51
CA ASN A 233 9.58 7.78 3.32
C ASN A 233 10.44 8.50 2.27
N ASN A 234 11.70 8.06 2.05
CA ASN A 234 12.59 8.57 1.00
C ASN A 234 12.42 7.84 -0.35
N SER A 235 11.18 7.48 -0.68
CA SER A 235 10.81 6.94 -1.99
C SER A 235 9.98 7.93 -2.77
N SER A 236 9.83 7.71 -4.08
CA SER A 236 8.96 8.54 -4.91
C SER A 236 7.46 8.44 -4.57
N GLU A 237 7.05 7.42 -3.79
CA GLU A 237 5.68 7.25 -3.30
C GLU A 237 5.34 8.22 -2.18
N VAL A 238 6.26 8.44 -1.22
CA VAL A 238 6.01 9.24 0.01
C VAL A 238 6.67 10.62 -0.04
N ARG A 239 7.76 10.74 -0.81
CA ARG A 239 8.39 12.02 -1.16
C ARG A 239 8.99 12.84 -0.02
N VAL A 240 9.46 12.20 1.04
CA VAL A 240 10.25 12.86 2.09
C VAL A 240 11.73 12.87 1.67
N GLY A 241 12.34 14.06 1.67
CA GLY A 241 13.75 14.19 1.32
C GLY A 241 14.66 13.51 2.35
N LEU A 242 15.78 12.93 1.89
CA LEU A 242 16.71 12.27 2.80
C LEU A 242 17.40 13.34 3.66
N SER A 243 17.19 13.23 4.96
CA SER A 243 17.67 14.20 5.95
C SER A 243 18.75 13.66 6.85
N GLY A 244 19.51 14.59 7.42
CA GLY A 244 20.54 14.31 8.41
C GLY A 244 21.94 14.34 7.84
N LEU A 245 22.90 14.69 8.69
CA LEU A 245 24.31 14.65 8.34
C LEU A 245 24.80 13.21 8.40
N ILE A 246 25.48 12.80 7.35
CA ILE A 246 26.14 11.50 7.30
C ILE A 246 27.59 11.65 7.77
N HIS A 247 28.31 10.54 7.90
CA HIS A 247 29.71 10.50 8.34
C HIS A 247 29.98 11.10 9.74
N GLN A 248 28.98 11.07 10.62
CA GLN A 248 29.11 11.57 11.99
C GLN A 248 29.90 10.63 12.90
N LYS A 249 30.60 11.22 13.89
CA LYS A 249 31.24 10.46 14.97
C LYS A 249 30.17 9.85 15.89
N PRO A 250 30.43 8.68 16.50
CA PRO A 250 31.69 7.94 16.50
C PRO A 250 31.91 7.01 15.29
N TYR A 251 30.91 6.80 14.43
CA TYR A 251 30.96 5.80 13.35
C TYR A 251 30.80 6.44 11.96
N PRO A 252 31.78 7.20 11.47
CA PRO A 252 31.65 7.91 10.20
C PRO A 252 31.38 6.97 9.03
N ASN A 253 31.94 5.76 9.02
CA ASN A 253 31.76 4.81 7.93
C ASN A 253 30.30 4.34 7.73
N LEU A 254 29.40 4.50 8.71
CA LEU A 254 27.97 4.20 8.53
C LEU A 254 27.35 5.05 7.42
N GLY A 255 27.83 6.28 7.26
CA GLY A 255 27.35 7.18 6.22
C GLY A 255 27.70 6.74 4.80
N ASN A 256 28.71 5.88 4.60
CA ASN A 256 29.15 5.47 3.27
C ASN A 256 28.05 4.73 2.51
N LEU A 257 27.35 3.82 3.18
CA LEU A 257 26.27 3.06 2.54
C LEU A 257 25.04 3.96 2.28
N VAL A 258 24.75 4.89 3.19
CA VAL A 258 23.69 5.88 2.99
C VAL A 258 24.00 6.79 1.80
N ASP A 259 25.25 7.25 1.65
CA ASP A 259 25.71 8.05 0.50
C ASP A 259 25.69 7.25 -0.81
N GLU A 260 25.95 5.94 -0.74
CA GLU A 260 25.93 5.04 -1.89
C GLU A 260 24.51 4.89 -2.48
N ILE A 261 23.49 4.70 -1.64
CA ILE A 261 22.11 4.41 -2.09
C ILE A 261 21.19 5.65 -2.06
N GLY A 262 21.56 6.67 -1.30
CA GLY A 262 20.80 7.90 -1.11
C GLY A 262 20.94 8.86 -2.29
N PRO A 263 19.90 9.64 -2.60
CA PRO A 263 20.00 10.67 -3.62
C PRO A 263 20.84 11.85 -3.13
N ILE A 264 21.46 12.57 -4.06
CA ILE A 264 22.03 13.90 -3.76
C ILE A 264 20.87 14.91 -3.72
N GLY A 265 20.74 15.64 -2.62
CA GLY A 265 19.68 16.63 -2.45
C GLY A 265 20.03 17.76 -1.48
N HIS A 266 19.02 18.28 -0.82
CA HIS A 266 19.10 19.45 0.08
C HIS A 266 20.23 19.35 1.12
N TRP A 267 20.28 18.27 1.91
CA TRP A 267 21.27 18.12 2.99
C TRP A 267 22.68 17.85 2.49
N ASN A 268 22.84 17.12 1.37
CA ASN A 268 24.15 16.95 0.74
C ASN A 268 24.68 18.31 0.25
N LEU A 269 23.81 19.14 -0.34
CA LEU A 269 24.19 20.49 -0.78
C LEU A 269 24.55 21.39 0.41
N TRP A 270 23.79 21.33 1.49
CA TRP A 270 24.12 22.04 2.73
C TRP A 270 25.52 21.66 3.22
N GLU A 271 25.81 20.37 3.34
CA GLU A 271 27.13 19.86 3.76
C GLU A 271 28.25 20.25 2.79
N ALA A 272 27.98 20.22 1.48
CA ALA A 272 28.93 20.62 0.46
C ALA A 272 29.31 22.10 0.58
N ASN A 273 28.37 22.98 0.96
CA ASN A 273 28.65 24.40 1.20
C ASN A 273 29.52 24.63 2.44
N GLU A 274 29.41 23.80 3.47
CA GLU A 274 30.25 23.90 4.67
C GLU A 274 31.71 23.50 4.37
N ASN A 275 31.93 22.55 3.45
CA ASN A 275 33.26 22.07 3.08
C ASN A 275 33.44 21.99 1.54
N PRO A 276 33.52 23.13 0.82
CA PRO A 276 33.38 23.17 -0.64
C PRO A 276 34.54 22.54 -1.42
N ASP A 277 35.72 22.45 -0.81
CA ASP A 277 36.95 22.03 -1.51
C ASP A 277 37.09 20.50 -1.67
N THR A 278 36.22 19.71 -1.04
CA THR A 278 36.29 18.25 -1.13
C THR A 278 35.82 17.75 -2.50
N GLU A 279 36.36 16.62 -2.96
CA GLU A 279 35.90 15.99 -4.22
C GLU A 279 34.41 15.62 -4.18
N ARG A 280 33.91 15.21 -3.00
CA ARG A 280 32.49 14.94 -2.79
C ARG A 280 31.65 16.20 -2.97
N SER A 281 32.06 17.32 -2.38
CA SER A 281 31.36 18.61 -2.51
C SER A 281 31.33 19.11 -3.96
N LYS A 282 32.46 19.00 -4.68
CA LYS A 282 32.53 19.35 -6.11
C LYS A 282 31.56 18.51 -6.95
N HIS A 283 31.49 17.20 -6.69
CA HIS A 283 30.54 16.32 -7.35
C HIS A 283 29.08 16.70 -7.02
N ILE A 284 28.77 17.00 -5.76
CA ILE A 284 27.44 17.46 -5.34
C ILE A 284 27.05 18.75 -6.07
N PHE A 285 27.95 19.73 -6.17
CA PHE A 285 27.69 20.97 -6.91
C PHE A 285 27.40 20.72 -8.39
N GLU A 286 28.18 19.85 -9.04
CA GLU A 286 27.96 19.48 -10.44
C GLU A 286 26.57 18.84 -10.65
N VAL A 287 26.18 17.92 -9.75
CA VAL A 287 24.86 17.28 -9.82
C VAL A 287 23.74 18.28 -9.61
N ILE A 288 23.87 19.16 -8.61
CA ILE A 288 22.86 20.18 -8.29
C ILE A 288 22.75 21.25 -9.39
N GLU A 289 23.84 21.60 -10.06
CA GLU A 289 23.84 22.51 -11.20
C GLU A 289 23.08 21.92 -12.39
N LYS A 290 23.30 20.63 -12.68
CA LYS A 290 22.60 19.89 -13.75
C LYS A 290 21.14 19.61 -13.42
N HIS A 291 20.82 19.43 -12.14
CA HIS A 291 19.52 19.02 -11.64
C HIS A 291 19.05 19.95 -10.51
N PRO A 292 18.72 21.21 -10.81
CA PRO A 292 18.34 22.20 -9.80
C PRO A 292 17.07 21.81 -9.02
N GLU A 293 16.20 20.96 -9.59
CA GLU A 293 15.00 20.41 -8.93
C GLU A 293 15.33 19.58 -7.69
N LYS A 294 16.54 19.02 -7.57
CA LYS A 294 17.01 18.27 -6.40
C LYS A 294 17.14 19.12 -5.13
N LYS A 295 17.05 20.46 -5.25
CA LYS A 295 16.96 21.39 -4.11
C LYS A 295 15.61 21.33 -3.42
N ILE A 296 14.57 20.84 -4.10
CA ILE A 296 13.25 20.63 -3.52
C ILE A 296 13.32 19.39 -2.64
N HIS A 297 13.25 19.60 -1.32
CA HIS A 297 13.48 18.57 -0.32
C HIS A 297 12.29 17.60 -0.20
N ASN A 298 11.21 18.04 0.45
CA ASN A 298 9.94 17.31 0.53
C ASN A 298 9.05 17.65 -0.67
N GLY A 299 8.23 16.69 -1.11
CA GLY A 299 7.28 16.91 -2.21
C GLY A 299 7.93 17.17 -3.58
N GLY A 300 9.22 16.88 -3.74
CA GLY A 300 9.94 17.04 -5.00
C GLY A 300 9.47 16.07 -6.10
N PRO A 301 9.93 16.25 -7.35
CA PRO A 301 9.65 15.30 -8.42
C PRO A 301 10.20 13.90 -8.08
N ALA A 302 9.60 12.85 -8.66
CA ALA A 302 9.98 11.46 -8.41
C ALA A 302 11.49 11.17 -8.63
N SER A 303 12.13 11.90 -9.56
CA SER A 303 13.57 11.81 -9.83
C SER A 303 14.47 12.21 -8.66
N ASN A 304 13.96 12.96 -7.67
CA ASN A 304 14.71 13.36 -6.49
C ASN A 304 14.97 12.17 -5.55
N TYR A 305 14.17 11.11 -5.61
CA TYR A 305 14.24 10.00 -4.66
C TYR A 305 15.09 8.84 -5.17
N GLU A 306 15.42 8.80 -6.46
CA GLU A 306 16.33 7.81 -7.06
C GLU A 306 16.01 6.33 -6.68
N ASP A 307 14.73 5.96 -6.70
CA ASP A 307 14.27 4.62 -6.28
C ASP A 307 15.03 3.47 -6.97
N GLN A 308 15.34 3.63 -8.27
CA GLN A 308 16.07 2.63 -9.04
C GLN A 308 17.49 2.40 -8.51
N ARG A 309 18.17 3.45 -8.01
CA ARG A 309 19.52 3.34 -7.44
C ARG A 309 19.54 2.43 -6.22
N LYS A 310 18.54 2.55 -5.35
CA LYS A 310 18.36 1.69 -4.16
C LYS A 310 18.08 0.24 -4.57
N LEU A 311 17.20 0.05 -5.56
CA LEU A 311 16.86 -1.27 -6.09
C LEU A 311 18.06 -1.96 -6.74
N ASP A 312 18.84 -1.23 -7.54
CA ASP A 312 20.03 -1.76 -8.21
C ASP A 312 21.10 -2.18 -7.19
N ALA A 313 21.35 -1.35 -6.16
CA ALA A 313 22.26 -1.69 -5.08
C ALA A 313 21.84 -2.98 -4.36
N ALA A 314 20.56 -3.10 -3.98
CA ALA A 314 20.05 -4.32 -3.34
C ALA A 314 20.13 -5.56 -4.24
N ARG A 315 19.78 -5.43 -5.53
CA ARG A 315 19.82 -6.54 -6.51
C ARG A 315 21.22 -6.98 -6.90
N ALA A 316 22.22 -6.11 -6.74
CA ALA A 316 23.62 -6.45 -6.98
C ALA A 316 24.19 -7.42 -5.93
N GLU A 317 23.56 -7.50 -4.75
CA GLU A 317 24.04 -8.32 -3.65
C GLU A 317 23.66 -9.81 -3.81
N LYS A 318 24.67 -10.66 -4.00
CA LYS A 318 24.48 -12.10 -4.27
C LYS A 318 23.79 -12.87 -3.13
N ASN A 319 23.94 -12.41 -1.89
CA ASN A 319 23.38 -13.06 -0.71
C ASN A 319 22.04 -12.44 -0.26
N LEU A 320 21.48 -11.50 -1.02
CA LEU A 320 20.24 -10.81 -0.71
C LEU A 320 19.11 -11.28 -1.65
N SER A 321 18.04 -11.83 -1.08
CA SER A 321 16.77 -12.03 -1.78
C SER A 321 15.81 -10.89 -1.46
N LEU A 322 15.33 -10.21 -2.49
CA LEU A 322 14.43 -9.07 -2.36
C LEU A 322 12.99 -9.48 -2.70
N PHE A 323 12.07 -9.26 -1.76
CA PHE A 323 10.64 -9.53 -1.90
C PHE A 323 9.86 -8.21 -1.81
N LEU A 324 9.48 -7.66 -2.96
CA LEU A 324 8.66 -6.45 -3.07
C LEU A 324 7.17 -6.79 -3.02
N ASN A 325 6.33 -5.80 -2.75
CA ASN A 325 4.86 -5.95 -2.63
C ASN A 325 4.45 -7.10 -1.67
N THR A 326 5.25 -7.36 -0.64
CA THR A 326 5.03 -8.45 0.31
C THR A 326 4.83 -7.87 1.71
N HIS A 327 3.61 -7.93 2.23
CA HIS A 327 3.25 -7.42 3.56
C HIS A 327 3.37 -8.51 4.62
N VAL A 328 4.22 -8.32 5.63
CA VAL A 328 4.35 -9.27 6.74
C VAL A 328 3.20 -9.02 7.72
N TYR A 329 2.34 -10.04 7.88
CA TYR A 329 1.15 -9.97 8.72
C TYR A 329 1.14 -11.03 9.85
N GLY A 330 2.17 -11.87 9.92
CA GLY A 330 2.27 -12.90 10.95
C GLY A 330 3.70 -13.23 11.32
N ALA A 331 3.91 -13.56 12.59
CA ALA A 331 5.17 -14.06 13.14
C ALA A 331 4.94 -15.38 13.90
N GLU A 332 5.86 -16.33 13.73
CA GLU A 332 5.85 -17.60 14.47
C GLU A 332 6.89 -17.56 15.59
N MET A 333 6.42 -17.81 16.81
CA MET A 333 7.24 -17.74 18.03
C MET A 333 7.54 -19.13 18.59
N ASP A 334 8.79 -19.34 19.02
CA ASP A 334 9.19 -20.43 19.93
C ASP A 334 9.67 -19.80 21.23
N GLY A 335 8.79 -19.77 22.24
CA GLY A 335 8.99 -18.98 23.45
C GLY A 335 9.12 -17.49 23.10
N ASN A 336 10.27 -16.89 23.41
CA ASN A 336 10.59 -15.50 23.13
C ASN A 336 11.41 -15.29 21.85
N ARG A 337 11.51 -16.31 20.99
CA ARG A 337 12.29 -16.27 19.76
C ARG A 337 11.40 -16.33 18.53
N ILE A 338 11.53 -15.35 17.64
CA ILE A 338 10.92 -15.43 16.31
C ILE A 338 11.62 -16.54 15.51
N THR A 339 10.85 -17.39 14.84
CA THR A 339 11.37 -18.51 14.03
C THR A 339 11.01 -18.40 12.56
N ALA A 340 9.90 -17.73 12.25
CA ALA A 340 9.46 -17.44 10.90
C ALA A 340 8.55 -16.21 10.87
N VAL A 341 8.42 -15.62 9.68
CA VAL A 341 7.40 -14.62 9.36
C VAL A 341 6.58 -15.07 8.17
N THR A 342 5.31 -14.67 8.13
CA THR A 342 4.42 -14.91 6.98
C THR A 342 4.07 -13.59 6.30
N GLY A 343 4.38 -13.51 5.01
CA GLY A 343 4.06 -12.39 4.14
C GLY A 343 2.88 -12.69 3.22
N LEU A 344 2.11 -11.67 2.86
CA LEU A 344 1.09 -11.69 1.81
C LEU A 344 1.61 -10.91 0.60
N GLN A 345 1.72 -11.57 -0.56
CA GLN A 345 2.08 -10.91 -1.80
C GLN A 345 0.85 -10.22 -2.39
N LEU A 346 0.80 -8.90 -2.23
CA LEU A 346 -0.34 -8.04 -2.47
C LEU A 346 -0.93 -8.14 -3.88
N ARG A 347 -0.13 -8.40 -4.92
CA ARG A 347 -0.68 -8.50 -6.30
C ARG A 347 -1.32 -9.85 -6.62
N THR A 348 -1.01 -10.88 -5.83
CA THR A 348 -1.43 -12.28 -6.14
C THR A 348 -2.24 -12.91 -5.02
N GLY A 349 -2.23 -12.32 -3.82
CA GLY A 349 -2.76 -12.91 -2.60
C GLY A 349 -2.02 -14.16 -2.12
N GLU A 350 -0.86 -14.48 -2.72
CA GLU A 350 -0.03 -15.60 -2.27
C GLU A 350 0.49 -15.33 -0.85
N ARG A 351 0.30 -16.30 0.05
CA ARG A 351 0.88 -16.29 1.39
C ARG A 351 2.20 -17.02 1.35
N ILE A 352 3.28 -16.39 1.82
CA ILE A 352 4.65 -16.88 1.73
C ILE A 352 5.26 -16.90 3.14
N ARG A 353 5.85 -18.02 3.53
CA ARG A 353 6.49 -18.20 4.84
C ARG A 353 8.00 -18.16 4.71
N PHE A 354 8.66 -17.35 5.52
CA PHE A 354 10.11 -17.15 5.54
C PHE A 354 10.67 -17.57 6.89
N THR A 355 11.65 -18.46 6.91
CA THR A 355 12.33 -18.92 8.13
C THR A 355 13.65 -18.20 8.31
N GLY A 356 13.94 -17.80 9.55
CA GLY A 356 15.10 -16.97 9.87
C GLY A 356 15.72 -17.30 11.22
N ARG A 357 16.97 -16.87 11.43
CA ARG A 357 17.63 -16.91 12.74
C ARG A 357 17.63 -15.56 13.45
N LEU A 358 17.85 -14.51 12.68
CA LEU A 358 17.81 -13.12 13.11
C LEU A 358 16.74 -12.38 12.34
N PHE A 359 16.11 -11.41 12.98
CA PHE A 359 15.05 -10.60 12.42
C PHE A 359 15.30 -9.13 12.77
N ALA A 360 15.09 -8.24 11.81
CA ALA A 360 15.06 -6.81 12.04
C ALA A 360 13.71 -6.25 11.61
N ASP A 361 13.04 -5.61 12.56
CA ASP A 361 11.90 -4.76 12.26
C ASP A 361 12.41 -3.40 11.78
N CYS A 362 12.09 -3.08 10.53
CA CYS A 362 12.40 -1.83 9.86
C CYS A 362 11.14 -1.27 9.17
N THR A 363 9.94 -1.60 9.67
CA THR A 363 8.68 -1.17 9.07
C THR A 363 8.35 0.30 9.35
N GLY A 364 8.99 0.88 10.37
CA GLY A 364 8.81 2.28 10.79
C GLY A 364 7.78 2.44 11.90
N ASP A 365 6.77 1.57 11.94
CA ASP A 365 5.68 1.52 12.92
C ASP A 365 5.80 0.35 13.92
N GLY A 366 6.82 -0.50 13.80
CA GLY A 366 7.05 -1.61 14.73
C GLY A 366 6.12 -2.82 14.51
N ASN A 367 5.60 -2.99 13.29
CA ASN A 367 4.65 -4.06 12.94
C ASN A 367 5.18 -5.47 13.29
N LEU A 368 6.43 -5.82 12.95
CA LEU A 368 6.97 -7.13 13.30
C LEU A 368 7.17 -7.28 14.82
N GLY A 369 7.58 -6.21 15.50
CA GLY A 369 7.68 -6.18 16.95
C GLY A 369 6.34 -6.48 17.62
N ALA A 370 5.27 -5.82 17.17
CA ALA A 370 3.91 -6.07 17.64
C ALA A 370 3.46 -7.51 17.35
N LEU A 371 3.69 -8.02 16.14
CA LEU A 371 3.38 -9.41 15.75
C LEU A 371 4.18 -10.44 16.57
N ALA A 372 5.38 -10.09 17.02
CA ALA A 372 6.22 -10.91 17.88
C ALA A 372 5.84 -10.78 19.38
N ASN A 373 4.78 -10.05 19.70
CA ASN A 373 4.31 -9.80 21.07
C ASN A 373 5.40 -9.15 21.94
N ALA A 374 6.22 -8.28 21.34
CA ALA A 374 7.16 -7.43 22.05
C ALA A 374 6.42 -6.30 22.77
N ASP A 375 7.00 -5.79 23.85
CA ASP A 375 6.46 -4.61 24.55
C ASP A 375 6.57 -3.38 23.63
N TYR A 376 5.49 -2.60 23.54
CA TYR A 376 5.44 -1.37 22.75
C TYR A 376 4.61 -0.30 23.45
N ARG A 377 4.75 0.94 22.98
CA ARG A 377 4.01 2.12 23.43
C ARG A 377 3.46 2.87 22.22
N VAL A 378 2.33 3.54 22.42
CA VAL A 378 1.81 4.55 21.49
C VAL A 378 1.82 5.89 22.21
N GLY A 379 2.21 6.95 21.49
CA GLY A 379 2.31 8.29 22.04
C GLY A 379 3.57 8.52 22.88
N ARG A 380 3.45 9.36 23.91
CA ARG A 380 4.59 9.91 24.65
C ARG A 380 4.63 9.42 26.09
N GLU A 381 5.82 9.06 26.57
CA GLU A 381 6.12 8.84 27.97
C GLU A 381 5.95 10.10 28.82
N SER A 382 5.71 9.93 30.13
CA SER A 382 5.76 11.05 31.07
C SER A 382 7.20 11.36 31.51
N ILE A 383 7.43 12.60 31.98
CA ILE A 383 8.70 12.98 32.63
C ILE A 383 9.04 12.04 33.80
N SER A 384 8.02 11.62 34.56
CA SER A 384 8.21 10.74 35.73
C SER A 384 8.72 9.34 35.38
N GLU A 385 8.53 8.91 34.13
CA GLU A 385 8.95 7.60 33.63
C GLU A 385 10.36 7.62 33.05
N THR A 386 10.67 8.61 32.20
CA THR A 386 11.95 8.66 31.45
C THR A 386 12.96 9.64 32.03
N GLY A 387 12.50 10.64 32.78
CA GLY A 387 13.32 11.77 33.22
C GLY A 387 13.64 12.78 32.11
N GLU A 388 13.05 12.65 30.92
CA GLU A 388 13.27 13.59 29.81
C GLU A 388 12.57 14.92 30.08
N GLU A 389 13.31 16.04 30.08
CA GLU A 389 12.80 17.36 30.46
C GLU A 389 11.71 17.90 29.52
N LEU A 390 11.62 17.39 28.28
CA LEU A 390 10.64 17.80 27.27
C LEU A 390 9.43 16.85 27.18
N ALA A 391 9.42 15.75 27.94
CA ALA A 391 8.27 14.86 28.00
C ALA A 391 7.06 15.56 28.66
N PRO A 392 5.81 15.16 28.39
CA PRO A 392 4.64 15.66 29.12
C PRO A 392 4.65 15.24 30.60
N GLU A 393 3.93 15.98 31.45
CA GLU A 393 3.77 15.61 32.87
C GLU A 393 3.08 14.25 33.05
N GLU A 394 2.05 14.02 32.24
CA GLU A 394 1.29 12.77 32.16
C GLU A 394 1.46 12.16 30.77
N ALA A 395 1.58 10.83 30.71
CA ALA A 395 1.68 10.14 29.44
C ALA A 395 0.40 10.35 28.62
N ASP A 396 0.54 10.48 27.30
CA ASP A 396 -0.58 10.65 26.39
C ASP A 396 -0.36 9.91 25.06
N ASN A 397 -1.41 9.88 24.25
CA ASN A 397 -1.41 9.20 22.96
C ASN A 397 -1.01 10.14 21.80
N LEU A 398 -0.41 11.29 22.08
CA LEU A 398 -0.06 12.23 21.02
C LEU A 398 1.09 11.65 20.17
N VAL A 399 0.88 11.58 18.87
CA VAL A 399 1.86 11.13 17.89
C VAL A 399 2.07 12.19 16.82
N MET A 400 3.13 12.04 16.01
CA MET A 400 3.20 12.75 14.73
C MET A 400 2.06 12.29 13.84
N GLY A 401 1.40 13.23 13.17
CA GLY A 401 0.25 12.92 12.33
C GLY A 401 0.67 12.43 10.95
N THR A 402 -0.31 12.14 10.10
CA THR A 402 -0.05 11.85 8.69
C THR A 402 0.15 13.15 7.94
N SER A 403 1.34 13.36 7.35
CA SER A 403 1.63 14.57 6.59
C SER A 403 0.79 14.67 5.32
N VAL A 404 0.24 15.86 5.09
CA VAL A 404 -0.58 16.25 3.94
C VAL A 404 0.31 16.97 2.93
N GLN A 405 0.98 16.20 2.07
CA GLN A 405 1.84 16.78 1.05
C GLN A 405 1.04 17.19 -0.19
N TRP A 406 1.15 18.45 -0.56
CA TRP A 406 0.62 18.99 -1.81
C TRP A 406 1.56 20.06 -2.35
N ASN A 407 1.48 20.34 -3.65
CA ASN A 407 2.23 21.41 -4.30
C ASN A 407 1.40 22.00 -5.43
N SER A 408 1.59 23.29 -5.71
CA SER A 408 1.07 23.93 -6.90
C SER A 408 2.20 24.26 -7.88
N MET A 409 1.82 24.50 -9.12
CA MET A 409 2.72 24.99 -10.16
C MET A 409 2.08 26.23 -10.76
N GLU A 410 2.90 27.24 -11.05
CA GLU A 410 2.45 28.44 -11.75
C GLU A 410 2.18 28.10 -13.22
N GLU A 411 0.97 28.37 -13.67
CA GLU A 411 0.52 28.15 -15.04
C GLU A 411 0.20 29.49 -15.70
N ALA A 412 0.34 29.57 -17.02
CA ALA A 412 0.06 30.81 -17.77
C ALA A 412 -1.43 31.18 -17.78
N GLU A 413 -2.30 30.20 -17.52
CA GLU A 413 -3.76 30.35 -17.52
C GLU A 413 -4.35 29.93 -16.18
N ALA A 414 -5.50 30.51 -15.82
CA ALA A 414 -6.22 30.15 -14.61
C ALA A 414 -6.69 28.69 -14.68
N SER A 415 -6.33 27.89 -13.68
CA SER A 415 -6.82 26.53 -13.52
C SER A 415 -8.14 26.51 -12.77
N SER A 416 -9.11 25.73 -13.25
CA SER A 416 -10.35 25.46 -12.52
C SER A 416 -10.20 24.24 -11.60
N PHE A 417 -10.93 24.27 -10.49
CA PHE A 417 -11.10 23.14 -9.57
C PHE A 417 -12.60 22.91 -9.36
N PRO A 418 -13.09 21.65 -9.32
CA PRO A 418 -14.51 21.39 -9.20
C PRO A 418 -15.05 21.79 -7.82
N ASP A 419 -16.33 22.14 -7.76
CA ASP A 419 -17.03 22.35 -6.49
C ASP A 419 -17.01 21.05 -5.68
N CYS A 420 -16.63 21.17 -4.40
CA CYS A 420 -16.50 20.05 -3.47
C CYS A 420 -17.48 20.21 -2.30
N PRO A 421 -18.80 20.00 -2.50
CA PRO A 421 -19.82 20.17 -1.45
C PRO A 421 -19.68 19.17 -0.28
N TRP A 422 -18.80 18.17 -0.39
CA TRP A 422 -18.43 17.29 0.71
C TRP A 422 -17.26 17.79 1.56
N ALA A 423 -16.51 18.79 1.10
CA ALA A 423 -15.34 19.33 1.77
C ALA A 423 -15.71 20.55 2.61
N VAL A 424 -14.88 20.85 3.62
CA VAL A 424 -15.04 22.06 4.42
C VAL A 424 -14.80 23.28 3.52
N PRO A 425 -15.77 24.22 3.39
CA PRO A 425 -15.57 25.42 2.59
C PRO A 425 -14.49 26.32 3.21
N PHE A 426 -13.49 26.69 2.42
CA PHE A 426 -12.54 27.73 2.80
C PHE A 426 -12.98 29.10 2.25
N THR A 427 -12.79 30.14 3.04
CA THR A 427 -13.04 31.54 2.68
C THR A 427 -11.71 32.30 2.65
N ALA A 428 -11.74 33.57 2.25
CA ALA A 428 -10.57 34.45 2.38
C ALA A 428 -10.09 34.59 3.84
N ASP A 429 -10.94 34.28 4.83
CA ASP A 429 -10.60 34.36 6.26
C ASP A 429 -10.05 33.03 6.81
N THR A 430 -10.32 31.90 6.16
CA THR A 430 -9.91 30.56 6.63
C THR A 430 -8.88 29.89 5.73
N CYS A 431 -8.56 30.48 4.57
CA CYS A 431 -7.50 29.96 3.72
C CYS A 431 -6.11 30.34 4.24
N ILE A 432 -5.14 29.46 3.97
CA ILE A 432 -3.72 29.77 4.12
C ILE A 432 -3.18 30.01 2.71
N ALA A 433 -2.64 31.20 2.47
CA ALA A 433 -2.06 31.58 1.19
C ALA A 433 -0.66 30.97 1.02
N ASP A 434 -0.62 29.67 0.75
CA ASP A 434 0.61 28.94 0.43
C ASP A 434 0.53 28.32 -0.99
N VAL A 435 1.67 27.88 -1.49
CA VAL A 435 1.83 27.22 -2.79
C VAL A 435 2.26 25.76 -2.65
N LYS A 436 2.50 25.29 -1.42
CA LYS A 436 2.80 23.89 -1.10
C LYS A 436 2.47 23.58 0.36
N GLY A 437 2.27 22.31 0.66
CA GLY A 437 2.36 21.77 2.02
C GLY A 437 3.80 21.33 2.34
N ASP A 438 4.11 21.18 3.62
CA ASP A 438 5.36 20.58 4.09
C ASP A 438 5.09 19.56 5.22
N TRP A 439 6.14 19.01 5.81
CA TRP A 439 6.05 17.93 6.81
C TRP A 439 5.22 18.30 8.05
N ASP A 440 5.07 19.57 8.35
CA ASP A 440 4.35 20.11 9.52
C ASP A 440 2.83 20.26 9.29
N TRP A 441 2.37 20.08 8.06
CA TRP A 441 0.94 20.01 7.74
C TRP A 441 0.48 18.56 7.95
N GLU A 442 0.02 18.24 9.15
CA GLU A 442 -0.32 16.87 9.56
C GLU A 442 -1.74 16.77 10.10
N THR A 443 -2.37 15.61 9.90
CA THR A 443 -3.67 15.29 10.52
C THR A 443 -3.58 14.07 11.43
N GLY A 444 -4.47 14.01 12.42
CA GLY A 444 -4.71 12.81 13.23
C GLY A 444 -3.76 12.59 14.40
N GLN A 445 -3.04 13.61 14.87
CA GLN A 445 -2.04 13.50 15.96
C GLN A 445 -2.60 12.89 17.27
N ASP A 446 -3.90 13.02 17.50
CA ASP A 446 -4.63 12.53 18.67
C ASP A 446 -5.42 11.23 18.42
N ARG A 447 -5.23 10.61 17.24
CA ARG A 447 -5.95 9.42 16.80
C ARG A 447 -5.05 8.20 16.69
N ASP A 448 -5.69 7.03 16.65
CA ASP A 448 -4.99 5.76 16.44
C ASP A 448 -4.56 5.65 14.96
N GLN A 449 -3.26 5.73 14.70
CA GLN A 449 -2.72 5.73 13.32
C GLN A 449 -2.94 4.41 12.58
N ILE A 450 -3.37 3.35 13.28
CA ILE A 450 -3.69 2.07 12.68
C ILE A 450 -5.20 2.01 12.47
N HIS A 451 -5.99 2.07 13.55
CA HIS A 451 -7.42 1.83 13.52
C HIS A 451 -8.24 2.98 12.92
N ASP A 452 -7.76 4.22 13.04
CA ASP A 452 -8.45 5.40 12.52
C ASP A 452 -7.85 5.89 11.18
N PHE A 453 -6.95 5.13 10.56
CA PHE A 453 -6.16 5.61 9.42
C PHE A 453 -7.01 6.13 8.25
N GLU A 454 -8.08 5.42 7.85
CA GLU A 454 -8.95 5.92 6.77
C GLU A 454 -9.61 7.26 7.16
N HIS A 455 -9.97 7.47 8.44
CA HIS A 455 -10.49 8.76 8.89
C HIS A 455 -9.42 9.86 8.81
N ILE A 456 -8.21 9.56 9.29
CA ILE A 456 -7.08 10.50 9.32
C ILE A 456 -6.73 10.95 7.89
N ARG A 457 -6.58 9.99 6.96
CA ARG A 457 -6.28 10.26 5.55
C ARG A 457 -7.41 11.00 4.85
N ASP A 458 -8.66 10.59 5.09
CA ASP A 458 -9.80 11.13 4.34
C ASP A 458 -10.25 12.51 4.86
N TYR A 459 -9.85 12.87 6.08
CA TYR A 459 -10.04 14.20 6.64
C TYR A 459 -9.06 15.24 6.08
N ALA A 460 -7.87 14.79 5.67
CA ALA A 460 -6.75 15.61 5.21
C ALA A 460 -7.00 16.38 3.91
#